data_AF-A0A9W6P2D8-F1
#
_entry.id   AF-A0A9W6P2D8-F1
#
_cell.length_a   1.000
_cell.length_b   1.000
_cell.length_c   1.000
_cell.angle_alpha   90.00
_cell.angle_beta   90.00
_cell.angle_gamma   90.00
#
_symmetry.space_group_name_H-M   'P 1'
#
loop_
_entity.id
_entity.type
_entity.pdbx_description
1 polymer ?
#
loop_
_entity_poly.entity_id
_entity_poly.type
_entity_poly.pdbx_seq_one_letter_code
_entity_poly.pdbx_strand_id
1 'polypeptide(L)'
;MAERVLDGRYRLTEKLGTGGMGEVWRALDERLHRPVAVKLVRPDLVDAPDAIARFRREARMTAQLTGHPNIVVLYDYGTDSGTVYAVMELVEGRPMLAALGQGPVPVALAARWGAQVCAGLSVAHDAGIVHRDVKPGNLMVVDSDDQDGGTIKVLDFGVAGFAALHSRRLNRAGDLAGTPLYMSPEQIQSLPVGAPGDLYSFGAVLYQLLTGFPPFQAREPLPVLRMHLTEDPTPPDALRQDLPPSLSELVLQLLAKEPAQRPASAEAVRERLLAFTGAPGAPLDAPARPTGARGPVGPRQRRRGLERNLDEAQALADAGSFNDAVRLLEPLLDEAAQVYGVEHPQTLRARRRHAHLTGEAGAPERAAALLEELVRALDRVHGRDHPETRTARYHLAANTGRAGRRAAAARIRQELLDDLVAAYGPSSNKVLINRLYQAFDVGESGEHGQAATLLAALVPDMSRVMGAYSPDTLTARHYLAAYTGLAGRPVEAVRLYRDLLADHIRMHGPDHPQTARIKARLARWERPGR
;
A
#
# COMPACT_ATOMS: atom_id res chain seq x y z
N MET A 1 -25.71 20.08 -6.08
CA MET A 1 -25.82 19.49 -4.74
C MET A 1 -25.98 20.64 -3.75
N ALA A 2 -26.80 20.51 -2.70
CA ALA A 2 -26.98 21.59 -1.73
C ALA A 2 -25.64 21.93 -1.06
N GLU A 3 -25.36 23.22 -0.91
CA GLU A 3 -24.14 23.75 -0.31
C GLU A 3 -24.13 23.42 1.19
N ARG A 4 -23.21 22.56 1.64
CA ARG A 4 -23.14 22.15 3.05
C ARG A 4 -22.28 23.14 3.82
N VAL A 5 -22.90 23.86 4.75
CA VAL A 5 -22.24 24.81 5.66
C VAL A 5 -22.32 24.26 7.07
N LEU A 6 -21.17 24.01 7.71
CA LEU A 6 -21.11 23.53 9.10
C LEU A 6 -21.15 24.72 10.06
N ASP A 7 -21.98 24.62 11.09
CA ASP A 7 -22.15 25.64 12.14
C ASP A 7 -22.39 27.06 11.58
N GLY A 8 -22.99 27.16 10.40
CA GLY A 8 -23.20 28.42 9.69
C GLY A 8 -21.93 29.22 9.40
N ARG A 9 -20.75 28.58 9.37
CA ARG A 9 -19.45 29.24 9.21
C ARG A 9 -18.53 28.58 8.20
N TYR A 10 -18.48 27.25 8.15
CA TYR A 10 -17.52 26.53 7.32
C TYR A 10 -18.23 25.94 6.11
N ARG A 11 -18.14 26.64 4.98
CA ARG A 11 -18.74 26.20 3.71
C ARG A 11 -17.83 25.18 3.04
N LEU A 12 -18.28 23.92 2.94
CA LEU A 12 -17.52 22.87 2.28
C LEU A 12 -17.56 23.06 0.75
N THR A 13 -16.39 23.09 0.10
CA THR A 13 -16.28 23.39 -1.33
C THR A 13 -15.85 22.19 -2.16
N GLU A 14 -14.80 21.49 -1.73
CA GLU A 14 -14.19 20.41 -2.51
C GLU A 14 -13.74 19.28 -1.58
N LYS A 15 -14.02 18.04 -1.95
CA LYS A 15 -13.56 16.88 -1.17
C LYS A 15 -12.10 16.58 -1.52
N LEU A 16 -11.21 16.71 -0.54
CA LEU A 16 -9.77 16.47 -0.68
C LEU A 16 -9.41 14.99 -0.53
N GLY A 17 -10.18 14.23 0.26
CA GLY A 17 -9.92 12.81 0.46
C GLY A 17 -10.92 12.10 1.36
N THR A 18 -10.84 10.77 1.37
CA THR A 18 -11.59 9.89 2.28
C THR A 18 -10.61 8.92 2.92
N GLY A 19 -10.70 8.73 4.24
CA GLY A 19 -9.92 7.76 5.00
C GLY A 19 -10.79 6.97 5.98
N GLY A 20 -10.18 6.02 6.70
CA GLY A 20 -10.91 5.15 7.63
C GLY A 20 -11.68 5.88 8.74
N MET A 21 -11.28 7.11 9.06
CA MET A 21 -11.91 7.94 10.11
C MET A 21 -12.92 8.95 9.59
N GLY A 22 -13.05 9.11 8.26
CA GLY A 22 -14.00 10.02 7.63
C GLY A 22 -13.42 10.77 6.46
N GLU A 23 -13.91 11.98 6.23
CA GLU A 23 -13.68 12.73 4.99
C GLU A 23 -12.94 14.01 5.28
N VAL A 24 -12.05 14.42 4.39
CA VAL A 24 -11.37 15.71 4.46
C VAL A 24 -11.83 16.57 3.29
N TRP A 25 -12.23 17.79 3.58
CA TRP A 25 -12.79 18.75 2.64
C TRP A 25 -11.98 20.05 2.68
N ARG A 26 -11.74 20.67 1.53
CA ARG A 26 -11.45 22.09 1.43
C ARG A 26 -12.74 22.83 1.75
N ALA A 27 -12.64 23.87 2.57
CA ALA A 27 -13.75 24.71 2.96
C ALA A 27 -13.31 26.17 3.02
N LEU A 28 -14.29 27.06 2.99
CA LEU A 28 -14.11 28.48 3.24
C LEU A 28 -14.62 28.79 4.66
N ASP A 29 -13.76 29.36 5.51
CA ASP A 29 -14.19 30.01 6.75
C ASP A 29 -14.84 31.34 6.38
N GLU A 30 -16.18 31.40 6.42
CA GLU A 30 -16.93 32.56 5.95
C GLU A 30 -16.79 33.79 6.84
N ARG A 31 -16.35 33.62 8.10
CA ARG A 31 -16.10 34.75 9.00
C ARG A 31 -14.75 35.39 8.76
N LEU A 32 -13.73 34.57 8.52
CA LEU A 32 -12.35 35.02 8.32
C LEU A 32 -11.96 35.13 6.84
N HIS A 33 -12.85 34.74 5.92
CA HIS A 33 -12.65 34.69 4.47
C HIS A 33 -11.33 34.02 4.06
N ARG A 34 -11.01 32.89 4.69
CA ARG A 34 -9.78 32.11 4.40
C ARG A 34 -10.09 30.66 4.07
N PRO A 35 -9.31 30.04 3.17
CA PRO A 35 -9.42 28.61 2.93
C PRO A 35 -8.91 27.82 4.14
N VAL A 36 -9.59 26.72 4.45
CA VAL A 36 -9.27 25.79 5.53
C VAL A 36 -9.51 24.36 5.07
N ALA A 37 -8.88 23.40 5.73
CA ALA A 37 -9.24 21.99 5.60
C ALA A 37 -10.16 21.60 6.75
N VAL A 38 -11.23 20.87 6.45
CA VAL A 38 -12.21 20.39 7.43
C VAL A 38 -12.28 18.88 7.37
N LYS A 39 -11.93 18.21 8.47
CA LYS A 39 -12.07 16.76 8.62
C LYS A 39 -13.37 16.44 9.32
N LEU A 40 -14.25 15.73 8.64
CA LEU A 40 -15.49 15.18 9.15
C LEU A 40 -15.23 13.78 9.67
N VAL A 41 -15.59 13.51 10.93
CA VAL A 41 -15.45 12.18 11.53
C VAL A 41 -16.70 11.35 11.23
N ARG A 42 -16.52 10.06 10.89
CA ARG A 42 -17.65 9.15 10.62
C ARG A 42 -18.56 9.03 11.86
N PRO A 43 -19.90 9.06 11.68
CA PRO A 43 -20.85 8.90 12.79
C PRO A 43 -20.63 7.62 13.60
N ASP A 44 -20.32 6.50 12.93
CA ASP A 44 -20.09 5.18 13.54
C ASP A 44 -18.91 5.13 14.54
N LEU A 45 -18.05 6.15 14.56
CA LEU A 45 -16.91 6.28 15.48
C LEU A 45 -17.21 7.19 16.69
N VAL A 46 -18.39 7.83 16.69
CA VAL A 46 -18.78 8.91 17.61
C VAL A 46 -19.88 8.45 18.60
N ASP A 47 -20.43 7.24 18.43
CA ASP A 47 -21.59 6.70 19.18
C ASP A 47 -21.39 6.51 20.70
N ALA A 48 -20.20 6.75 21.26
CA ALA A 48 -19.96 6.72 22.69
C ALA A 48 -19.76 8.14 23.26
N PRO A 49 -20.51 8.58 24.31
CA PRO A 49 -20.33 9.88 24.95
C PRO A 49 -18.89 10.20 25.38
N ASP A 50 -18.13 9.16 25.77
CA ASP A 50 -16.71 9.25 26.13
C ASP A 50 -15.79 9.57 24.94
N ALA A 51 -16.23 9.24 23.73
CA ALA A 51 -15.51 9.48 22.49
C ALA A 51 -15.47 10.98 22.23
N ILE A 52 -16.61 11.69 22.20
CA ILE A 52 -16.63 13.15 21.99
C ILE A 52 -15.81 13.90 23.05
N ALA A 53 -15.90 13.53 24.33
CA ALA A 53 -15.12 14.18 25.39
C ALA A 53 -13.60 13.99 25.19
N ARG A 54 -13.17 12.82 24.74
CA ARG A 54 -11.77 12.52 24.41
C ARG A 54 -11.28 13.27 23.18
N PHE A 55 -12.12 13.37 22.14
CA PHE A 55 -11.83 14.14 20.92
C PHE A 55 -11.54 15.59 21.28
N ARG A 56 -12.41 16.19 22.09
CA ARG A 56 -12.25 17.56 22.58
C ARG A 56 -10.95 17.73 23.37
N ARG A 57 -10.57 16.76 24.19
CA ARG A 57 -9.32 16.81 24.96
C ARG A 57 -8.10 16.74 24.04
N GLU A 58 -8.06 15.81 23.10
CA GLU A 58 -6.94 15.64 22.17
C GLU A 58 -6.82 16.83 21.21
N ALA A 59 -7.93 17.30 20.65
CA ALA A 59 -7.98 18.51 19.83
C ALA A 59 -7.44 19.74 20.58
N ARG A 60 -7.80 19.91 21.86
CA ARG A 60 -7.25 21.00 22.70
C ARG A 60 -5.75 20.89 22.90
N MET A 61 -5.23 19.68 23.11
CA MET A 61 -3.79 19.47 23.27
C MET A 61 -3.07 19.75 21.95
N THR A 62 -3.59 19.29 20.81
CA THR A 62 -3.02 19.58 19.49
C THR A 62 -3.05 21.09 19.17
N ALA A 63 -4.11 21.80 19.57
CA ALA A 63 -4.18 23.26 19.42
C ALA A 63 -3.09 24.01 20.21
N GLN A 64 -2.54 23.42 21.28
CA GLN A 64 -1.40 24.00 22.02
C GLN A 64 -0.08 23.86 21.27
N LEU A 65 0.01 23.00 20.26
CA LEU A 65 1.18 22.86 19.39
C LEU A 65 1.22 23.90 18.26
N THR A 66 0.25 24.82 18.23
CA THR A 66 0.14 25.85 17.20
C THR A 66 1.38 26.74 17.16
N GLY A 67 1.93 26.93 15.96
CA GLY A 67 3.10 27.79 15.72
C GLY A 67 4.39 27.04 15.41
N HIS A 68 4.44 25.72 15.60
CA HIS A 68 5.59 24.94 15.14
C HIS A 68 5.54 24.74 13.61
N PRO A 69 6.63 25.03 12.86
CA PRO A 69 6.63 24.98 11.40
C PRO A 69 6.29 23.59 10.83
N ASN A 70 6.66 22.52 11.56
CA ASN A 70 6.46 21.14 11.13
C ASN A 70 5.17 20.47 11.62
N ILE A 71 4.22 21.21 12.21
CA ILE A 71 2.94 20.67 12.69
C ILE A 71 1.80 21.42 12.01
N VAL A 72 0.78 20.70 11.55
CA VAL A 72 -0.44 21.33 11.01
C VAL A 72 -1.18 22.09 12.12
N VAL A 73 -1.59 23.32 11.84
CA VAL A 73 -2.35 24.10 12.82
C VAL A 73 -3.80 23.63 12.86
N LEU A 74 -4.31 23.32 14.06
CA LEU A 74 -5.73 23.11 14.30
C LEU A 74 -6.37 24.44 14.70
N TYR A 75 -7.26 24.97 13.87
CA TYR A 75 -7.93 26.25 14.11
C TYR A 75 -9.17 26.14 14.99
N ASP A 76 -9.98 25.10 14.78
CA ASP A 76 -11.25 24.94 15.47
C ASP A 76 -11.68 23.47 15.50
N TYR A 77 -12.65 23.13 16.34
CA TYR A 77 -13.33 21.85 16.30
C TYR A 77 -14.79 22.02 16.77
N GLY A 78 -15.69 21.21 16.24
CA GLY A 78 -17.10 21.36 16.55
C GLY A 78 -17.93 20.12 16.28
N THR A 79 -19.24 20.27 16.50
CA THR A 79 -20.25 19.27 16.20
C THR A 79 -21.40 19.96 15.49
N ASP A 80 -21.77 19.48 14.31
CA ASP A 80 -22.88 20.00 13.52
C ASP A 80 -23.77 18.83 13.07
N SER A 81 -25.06 18.89 13.42
CA SER A 81 -26.04 17.84 13.08
C SER A 81 -25.58 16.41 13.41
N GLY A 82 -24.92 16.23 14.57
CA GLY A 82 -24.38 14.95 15.03
C GLY A 82 -23.04 14.53 14.40
N THR A 83 -22.51 15.30 13.44
CA THR A 83 -21.18 15.07 12.84
C THR A 83 -20.12 15.86 13.61
N VAL A 84 -19.09 15.17 14.12
CA VAL A 84 -17.90 15.82 14.69
C VAL A 84 -16.99 16.28 13.55
N TYR A 85 -16.45 17.50 13.67
CA TYR A 85 -15.51 18.03 12.69
C TYR A 85 -14.32 18.74 13.35
N ALA A 86 -13.18 18.75 12.66
CA ALA A 86 -11.98 19.52 13.00
C ALA A 86 -11.61 20.43 11.82
N VAL A 87 -11.30 21.69 12.13
CA VAL A 87 -10.90 22.71 11.15
C VAL A 87 -9.41 22.96 11.31
N MET A 88 -8.65 22.76 10.25
CA MET A 88 -7.20 22.82 10.26
C MET A 88 -6.67 23.71 9.12
N GLU A 89 -5.39 24.07 9.23
CA GLU A 89 -4.62 24.66 8.15
C GLU A 89 -4.79 23.84 6.86
N LEU A 90 -5.18 24.51 5.77
CA LEU A 90 -5.13 23.90 4.45
C LEU A 90 -3.67 23.91 4.00
N VAL A 91 -3.02 22.76 4.11
CA VAL A 91 -1.64 22.61 3.66
C VAL A 91 -1.63 22.32 2.16
N GLU A 92 -1.08 23.23 1.37
CA GLU A 92 -0.89 23.06 -0.06
C GLU A 92 0.50 22.47 -0.32
N GLY A 93 0.55 21.16 -0.44
CA GLY A 93 1.78 20.41 -0.64
C GLY A 93 1.51 19.03 -1.21
N ARG A 94 2.57 18.25 -1.34
CA ARG A 94 2.49 16.87 -1.81
C ARG A 94 2.74 15.89 -0.65
N PRO A 95 2.01 14.77 -0.55
CA PRO A 95 2.32 13.72 0.42
C PRO A 95 3.78 13.28 0.27
N MET A 96 4.45 12.97 1.38
CA MET A 96 5.87 12.59 1.40
C MET A 96 6.16 11.37 0.51
N LEU A 97 5.20 10.46 0.35
CA LEU A 97 5.35 9.31 -0.55
C LEU A 97 5.49 9.73 -2.03
N ALA A 98 4.91 10.86 -2.44
CA ALA A 98 5.04 11.36 -3.80
C ALA A 98 6.49 11.74 -4.15
N ALA A 99 7.34 11.98 -3.13
CA ALA A 99 8.77 12.18 -3.34
C ALA A 99 9.54 10.90 -3.69
N LEU A 100 8.97 9.71 -3.46
CA LEU A 100 9.60 8.42 -3.78
C LEU A 100 9.48 8.03 -5.28
N GLY A 101 8.82 8.86 -6.11
CA GLY A 101 8.58 8.59 -7.53
C GLY A 101 9.86 8.23 -8.32
N GLN A 102 10.99 8.84 -7.98
CA GLN A 102 12.27 8.68 -8.68
C GLN A 102 13.18 7.55 -8.12
N GLY A 103 12.66 6.73 -7.18
CA GLY A 103 13.45 5.78 -6.42
C GLY A 103 13.83 6.31 -5.03
N PRO A 104 14.88 5.77 -4.40
CA PRO A 104 15.29 6.21 -3.07
C PRO A 104 15.61 7.71 -3.03
N VAL A 105 15.12 8.40 -2.01
CA VAL A 105 15.37 9.83 -1.81
C VAL A 105 16.86 10.04 -1.49
N PRO A 106 17.53 11.08 -2.03
CA PRO A 106 18.92 11.37 -1.69
C PRO A 106 19.14 11.43 -0.18
N VAL A 107 20.22 10.80 0.33
CA VAL A 107 20.47 10.66 1.78
C VAL A 107 20.33 11.99 2.52
N ALA A 108 20.94 13.05 1.99
CA ALA A 108 20.89 14.37 2.61
C ALA A 108 19.48 14.96 2.68
N LEU A 109 18.65 14.72 1.67
CA LEU A 109 17.26 15.18 1.65
C LEU A 109 16.39 14.35 2.61
N ALA A 110 16.55 13.02 2.61
CA ALA A 110 15.87 12.13 3.55
C ALA A 110 16.22 12.48 5.00
N ALA A 111 17.47 12.81 5.28
CA ALA A 111 17.93 13.29 6.58
C ALA A 111 17.31 14.64 6.96
N ARG A 112 17.25 15.61 6.03
CA ARG A 112 16.61 16.92 6.27
C ARG A 112 15.13 16.77 6.58
N TRP A 113 14.40 16.03 5.76
CA TRP A 113 12.98 15.74 6.00
C TRP A 113 12.77 14.97 7.30
N GLY A 114 13.60 13.97 7.56
CA GLY A 114 13.54 13.19 8.79
C GLY A 114 13.76 14.06 10.03
N ALA A 115 14.74 14.96 10.00
CA ALA A 115 15.00 15.90 11.08
C ALA A 115 13.79 16.84 11.33
N GLN A 116 13.11 17.29 10.27
CA GLN A 116 11.89 18.10 10.37
C GLN A 116 10.71 17.32 10.97
N VAL A 117 10.52 16.05 10.59
CA VAL A 117 9.50 15.18 11.21
C VAL A 117 9.79 14.99 12.69
N CYS A 118 11.05 14.69 13.05
CA CYS A 118 11.47 14.54 14.43
C CYS A 118 11.29 15.83 15.25
N ALA A 119 11.51 17.01 14.66
CA ALA A 119 11.23 18.28 15.34
C ALA A 119 9.74 18.41 15.72
N GLY A 120 8.84 18.10 14.78
CA GLY A 120 7.39 18.09 15.06
C GLY A 120 6.98 17.05 16.10
N LEU A 121 7.51 15.82 16.00
CA LEU A 121 7.23 14.77 16.99
C LEU A 121 7.77 15.12 18.37
N SER A 122 8.94 15.73 18.47
CA SER A 122 9.57 16.13 19.73
C SER A 122 8.67 17.08 20.52
N VAL A 123 8.21 18.16 19.88
CA VAL A 123 7.32 19.15 20.51
C VAL A 123 5.98 18.52 20.93
N ALA A 124 5.45 17.59 20.13
CA ALA A 124 4.23 16.87 20.51
C ALA A 124 4.46 15.94 21.72
N HIS A 125 5.56 15.19 21.73
CA HIS A 125 5.92 14.27 22.81
C HIS A 125 6.17 15.02 24.13
N ASP A 126 6.83 16.17 24.09
CA ASP A 126 7.05 17.05 25.25
C ASP A 126 5.72 17.59 25.83
N ALA A 127 4.72 17.79 24.98
CA ALA A 127 3.35 18.15 25.39
C ALA A 127 2.50 16.92 25.82
N GLY A 128 3.08 15.72 25.84
CA GLY A 128 2.39 14.48 26.21
C GLY A 128 1.46 13.92 25.13
N ILE A 129 1.61 14.36 23.88
CA ILE A 129 0.80 13.92 22.74
C ILE A 129 1.56 12.89 21.92
N VAL A 130 0.97 11.72 21.72
CA VAL A 130 1.50 10.66 20.86
C VAL A 130 0.67 10.60 19.57
N HIS A 131 1.33 10.58 18.42
CA HIS A 131 0.68 10.65 17.11
C HIS A 131 -0.08 9.36 16.76
N ARG A 132 0.54 8.18 16.96
CA ARG A 132 -0.02 6.82 16.74
C ARG A 132 -0.38 6.44 15.30
N ASP A 133 -0.08 7.25 14.31
CA ASP A 133 -0.35 6.94 12.90
C ASP A 133 0.68 7.64 11.99
N VAL A 134 1.95 7.63 12.40
CA VAL A 134 3.03 8.20 11.59
C VAL A 134 3.20 7.34 10.34
N LYS A 135 2.92 7.93 9.18
CA LYS A 135 3.04 7.28 7.87
C LYS A 135 3.18 8.34 6.78
N PRO A 136 3.63 7.99 5.57
CA PRO A 136 3.89 8.98 4.53
C PRO A 136 2.66 9.77 4.09
N GLY A 137 1.45 9.21 4.23
CA GLY A 137 0.20 9.92 3.94
C GLY A 137 -0.17 11.01 4.95
N ASN A 138 0.41 10.99 6.16
CA ASN A 138 0.22 12.00 7.19
C ASN A 138 1.41 12.98 7.27
N LEU A 139 2.32 12.94 6.29
CA LEU A 139 3.48 13.82 6.19
C LEU A 139 3.41 14.52 4.84
N MET A 140 3.35 15.85 4.81
CA MET A 140 3.32 16.60 3.56
C MET A 140 4.57 17.45 3.37
N VAL A 141 5.10 17.41 2.15
CA VAL A 141 6.15 18.29 1.67
C VAL A 141 5.49 19.52 1.08
N VAL A 142 5.65 20.65 1.75
CA VAL A 142 5.31 21.97 1.21
C VAL A 142 6.55 22.45 0.48
N ASP A 143 6.50 22.46 -0.84
CA ASP A 143 7.62 22.91 -1.65
C ASP A 143 7.92 24.39 -1.33
N SER A 144 9.20 24.72 -1.25
CA SER A 144 9.71 26.07 -1.06
C SER A 144 10.61 26.43 -2.24
N ASP A 145 10.72 27.72 -2.57
CA ASP A 145 11.68 28.18 -3.60
C ASP A 145 13.16 27.93 -3.21
N ASP A 146 13.41 27.59 -1.95
CA ASP A 146 14.74 27.28 -1.42
C ASP A 146 15.26 25.88 -1.81
N GLN A 147 16.59 25.76 -1.87
CA GLN A 147 17.31 24.54 -2.26
C GLN A 147 17.23 23.39 -1.22
N ASP A 148 16.56 23.60 -0.10
CA ASP A 148 16.53 22.65 1.03
C ASP A 148 15.54 21.48 0.85
N GLY A 149 14.70 21.56 -0.19
CA GLY A 149 13.76 20.50 -0.57
C GLY A 149 12.40 20.57 0.14
N GLY A 150 12.02 21.75 0.63
CA GLY A 150 10.70 22.02 1.19
C GLY A 150 10.57 21.82 2.70
N THR A 151 9.45 22.29 3.23
CA THR A 151 9.07 22.16 4.64
C THR A 151 8.16 20.94 4.83
N ILE A 152 8.45 20.09 5.81
CA ILE A 152 7.57 18.98 6.17
C ILE A 152 6.53 19.44 7.17
N LYS A 153 5.26 19.19 6.89
CA LYS A 153 4.16 19.32 7.87
C LYS A 153 3.64 17.94 8.25
N VAL A 154 3.68 17.65 9.55
CA VAL A 154 3.06 16.47 10.16
C VAL A 154 1.58 16.79 10.37
N LEU A 155 0.74 15.96 9.76
CA LEU A 155 -0.72 16.07 9.82
C LEU A 155 -1.30 15.14 10.89
N ASP A 156 -2.56 15.36 11.29
CA ASP A 156 -3.37 14.35 11.99
C ASP A 156 -2.81 13.80 13.32
N PHE A 157 -2.24 14.66 14.18
CA PHE A 157 -1.90 14.30 15.56
C PHE A 157 -3.13 13.82 16.34
N GLY A 158 -3.15 12.55 16.73
CA GLY A 158 -4.04 12.04 17.77
C GLY A 158 -5.53 11.92 17.41
N VAL A 159 -6.03 12.59 16.36
CA VAL A 159 -7.41 12.41 15.87
C VAL A 159 -7.67 10.95 15.45
N ALA A 160 -6.59 10.20 15.16
CA ALA A 160 -6.57 8.78 14.86
C ALA A 160 -6.56 7.83 16.08
N GLY A 161 -6.30 8.34 17.29
CA GLY A 161 -6.39 7.57 18.54
C GLY A 161 -7.79 7.01 18.83
N PHE A 162 -8.79 7.49 18.09
CA PHE A 162 -10.17 7.01 18.12
C PHE A 162 -10.35 5.54 17.72
N ALA A 163 -9.56 5.07 16.76
CA ALA A 163 -9.66 3.69 16.29
C ALA A 163 -8.92 2.71 17.22
N ALA A 164 -7.78 3.12 17.78
CA ALA A 164 -6.94 2.26 18.61
C ALA A 164 -7.61 1.78 19.92
N LEU A 165 -8.57 2.55 20.45
CA LEU A 165 -9.33 2.15 21.66
C LEU A 165 -10.69 1.49 21.34
N HIS A 166 -11.18 1.57 20.09
CA HIS A 166 -12.25 0.70 19.59
C HIS A 166 -11.75 -0.71 19.21
N SER A 167 -10.43 -0.91 19.13
CA SER A 167 -9.79 -2.22 18.96
C SER A 167 -10.05 -3.22 20.09
N ARG A 168 -10.71 -2.84 21.22
CA ARG A 168 -11.24 -3.83 22.17
C ARG A 168 -12.47 -4.60 21.64
N ARG A 169 -13.05 -4.22 20.49
CA ARG A 169 -14.29 -4.84 19.94
C ARG A 169 -14.25 -5.23 18.46
N LEU A 170 -13.14 -5.10 17.74
CA LEU A 170 -13.08 -5.41 16.31
C LEU A 170 -12.76 -6.90 16.04
N ASN A 171 -13.71 -7.77 16.39
CA ASN A 171 -13.85 -9.12 15.83
C ASN A 171 -14.64 -9.06 14.51
N ARG A 172 -14.11 -8.38 13.48
CA ARG A 172 -14.59 -8.47 12.09
C ARG A 172 -13.39 -8.44 11.15
N ALA A 173 -13.23 -9.52 10.37
CA ALA A 173 -12.25 -9.58 9.30
C ALA A 173 -12.58 -8.51 8.24
N GLY A 174 -11.78 -7.45 8.18
CA GLY A 174 -11.88 -6.43 7.12
C GLY A 174 -11.42 -5.02 7.49
N ASP A 175 -11.59 -4.59 8.74
CA ASP A 175 -11.27 -3.21 9.15
C ASP A 175 -10.01 -3.17 10.01
N LEU A 176 -8.86 -3.30 9.37
CA LEU A 176 -7.58 -3.01 10.01
C LEU A 176 -7.41 -1.47 10.06
N ALA A 177 -7.56 -0.88 11.24
CA ALA A 177 -7.37 0.55 11.42
C ALA A 177 -5.88 0.90 11.36
N GLY A 178 -5.42 1.35 10.19
CA GLY A 178 -4.05 1.83 9.94
C GLY A 178 -3.41 1.14 8.74
N THR A 179 -2.30 1.68 8.24
CA THR A 179 -1.56 1.08 7.14
C THR A 179 -0.54 0.09 7.73
N PRO A 180 -0.69 -1.24 7.51
CA PRO A 180 0.14 -2.27 8.16
C PRO A 180 1.65 -2.07 8.05
N LEU A 181 2.10 -1.41 6.97
CA LEU A 181 3.50 -1.18 6.60
C LEU A 181 4.30 -0.30 7.57
N TYR A 182 3.64 0.43 8.48
CA TYR A 182 4.28 1.38 9.39
C TYR A 182 3.87 1.18 10.86
N MET A 183 3.12 0.13 11.18
CA MET A 183 2.65 -0.10 12.56
C MET A 183 3.80 -0.57 13.46
N SER A 184 3.85 -0.03 14.68
CA SER A 184 4.78 -0.50 15.72
C SER A 184 4.34 -1.84 16.34
N PRO A 185 5.28 -2.67 16.86
CA PRO A 185 4.96 -3.94 17.50
C PRO A 185 3.91 -3.80 18.61
N GLU A 186 4.05 -2.78 19.45
CA GLU A 186 3.11 -2.48 20.54
C GLU A 186 1.70 -2.12 20.03
N GLN A 187 1.57 -1.44 18.88
CA GLN A 187 0.28 -1.19 18.26
C GLN A 187 -0.39 -2.48 17.81
N ILE A 188 0.39 -3.36 17.16
CA ILE A 188 -0.11 -4.64 16.65
C ILE A 188 -0.55 -5.56 17.80
N GLN A 189 0.20 -5.54 18.91
CA GLN A 189 -0.12 -6.28 20.13
C GLN A 189 -1.19 -5.59 20.99
N SER A 190 -1.70 -4.43 20.58
CA SER A 190 -2.66 -3.63 21.36
C SER A 190 -2.17 -3.25 22.76
N LEU A 191 -0.85 -3.05 22.91
CA LEU A 191 -0.20 -2.54 24.11
C LEU A 191 -0.27 -1.00 24.15
N PRO A 192 -0.05 -0.36 25.32
CA PRO A 192 0.03 1.10 25.41
C PRO A 192 1.14 1.66 24.51
N VAL A 193 0.76 2.55 23.59
CA VAL A 193 1.66 3.16 22.61
C VAL A 193 2.11 4.54 23.12
N GLY A 194 3.39 4.67 23.42
CA GLY A 194 4.06 5.91 23.79
C GLY A 194 4.86 6.53 22.64
N ALA A 195 5.67 7.56 22.95
CA ALA A 195 6.61 8.19 22.01
C ALA A 195 7.50 7.18 21.24
N PRO A 196 8.02 6.09 21.84
CA PRO A 196 8.79 5.08 21.10
C PRO A 196 8.03 4.43 19.95
N GLY A 197 6.70 4.34 20.03
CA GLY A 197 5.87 3.78 18.95
C GLY A 197 5.86 4.68 17.71
N ASP A 198 5.77 6.00 17.91
CA ASP A 198 5.90 6.98 16.82
C ASP A 198 7.30 6.92 16.20
N LEU A 199 8.35 6.72 17.01
CA LEU A 199 9.72 6.57 16.52
C LEU A 199 9.89 5.32 15.66
N TYR A 200 9.24 4.21 16.01
CA TYR A 200 9.24 3.01 15.18
C TYR A 200 8.57 3.25 13.83
N SER A 201 7.36 3.83 13.87
CA SER A 201 6.61 4.16 12.65
C SER A 201 7.39 5.13 11.76
N PHE A 202 8.05 6.13 12.35
CA PHE A 202 8.97 7.02 11.65
C PHE A 202 10.18 6.27 11.09
N GLY A 203 10.76 5.31 11.82
CA GLY A 203 11.82 4.43 11.33
C GLY A 203 11.42 3.67 10.06
N ALA A 204 10.18 3.17 10.00
CA ALA A 204 9.64 2.51 8.80
C ALA A 204 9.47 3.48 7.62
N VAL A 205 9.05 4.73 7.88
CA VAL A 205 9.00 5.80 6.87
C VAL A 205 10.41 6.12 6.36
N LEU A 206 11.37 6.35 7.26
CA LEU A 206 12.74 6.70 6.92
C LEU A 206 13.43 5.58 6.15
N TYR A 207 13.22 4.33 6.54
CA TYR A 207 13.65 3.14 5.81
C TYR A 207 13.15 3.20 4.36
N GLN A 208 11.86 3.48 4.17
CA GLN A 208 11.28 3.58 2.84
C GLN A 208 11.85 4.75 2.04
N LEU A 209 12.05 5.91 2.65
CA LEU A 209 12.69 7.04 1.98
C LEU A 209 14.08 6.68 1.46
N LEU A 210 14.86 5.96 2.27
CA LEU A 210 16.26 5.64 1.99
C LEU A 210 16.45 4.46 1.03
N THR A 211 15.52 3.52 0.98
CA THR A 211 15.63 2.28 0.17
C THR A 211 14.63 2.21 -0.98
N GLY A 212 13.62 3.10 -1.00
CA GLY A 212 12.50 3.09 -1.93
C GLY A 212 11.35 2.15 -1.56
N PHE A 213 11.52 1.29 -0.54
CA PHE A 213 10.54 0.28 -0.15
C PHE A 213 10.37 0.22 1.38
N PRO A 214 9.18 -0.04 1.92
CA PRO A 214 9.01 -0.19 3.38
C PRO A 214 9.79 -1.42 3.89
N PRO A 215 10.14 -1.46 5.20
CA PRO A 215 10.99 -2.51 5.77
C PRO A 215 10.41 -3.92 5.60
N PHE A 216 9.08 -4.03 5.55
CA PHE A 216 8.37 -5.29 5.38
C PHE A 216 7.27 -5.15 4.33
N GLN A 217 7.12 -6.17 3.47
CA GLN A 217 6.15 -6.17 2.39
C GLN A 217 5.56 -7.57 2.20
N ALA A 218 4.25 -7.62 1.99
CA ALA A 218 3.54 -8.81 1.55
C ALA A 218 2.29 -8.41 0.76
N ARG A 219 1.69 -9.39 0.05
CA ARG A 219 0.44 -9.19 -0.70
C ARG A 219 -0.75 -8.92 0.22
N GLU A 220 -0.75 -9.51 1.41
CA GLU A 220 -1.82 -9.39 2.40
C GLU A 220 -1.33 -8.63 3.64
N PRO A 221 -2.21 -7.91 4.35
CA PRO A 221 -1.89 -7.18 5.58
C PRO A 221 -1.29 -8.03 6.70
N LEU A 222 -1.86 -9.21 6.97
CA LEU A 222 -1.52 -10.03 8.14
C LEU A 222 -0.04 -10.47 8.17
N PRO A 223 0.56 -10.97 7.08
CA PRO A 223 1.99 -11.25 7.05
C PRO A 223 2.87 -10.04 7.40
N VAL A 224 2.55 -8.85 6.89
CA VAL A 224 3.31 -7.61 7.22
C VAL A 224 3.29 -7.34 8.72
N LEU A 225 2.13 -7.49 9.37
CA LEU A 225 2.02 -7.32 10.82
C LEU A 225 2.91 -8.33 11.58
N ARG A 226 2.94 -9.59 11.13
CA ARG A 226 3.82 -10.61 11.73
C ARG A 226 5.30 -10.23 11.57
N MET A 227 5.71 -9.75 10.41
CA MET A 227 7.09 -9.31 10.17
C MET A 227 7.47 -8.17 11.11
N HIS A 228 6.57 -7.20 11.30
CA HIS A 228 6.79 -6.12 12.27
C HIS A 228 7.02 -6.65 13.70
N LEU A 229 6.36 -7.75 14.09
CA LEU A 229 6.55 -8.37 15.41
C LEU A 229 7.83 -9.20 15.54
N THR A 230 8.23 -9.95 14.51
CA THR A 230 9.20 -11.04 14.69
C THR A 230 10.40 -11.03 13.76
N GLU A 231 10.37 -10.29 12.65
CA GLU A 231 11.43 -10.34 11.63
C GLU A 231 12.34 -9.11 11.72
N ASP A 232 13.64 -9.30 11.56
CA ASP A 232 14.58 -8.19 11.44
C ASP A 232 14.57 -7.65 10.00
N PRO A 233 14.49 -6.32 9.80
CA PRO A 233 14.50 -5.75 8.46
C PRO A 233 15.89 -5.90 7.83
N THR A 234 15.94 -6.01 6.50
CA THR A 234 17.23 -5.99 5.78
C THR A 234 17.93 -4.66 6.03
N PRO A 235 19.23 -4.63 6.40
CA PRO A 235 19.96 -3.38 6.60
C PRO A 235 19.87 -2.44 5.38
N PRO A 236 19.49 -1.16 5.54
CA PRO A 236 19.39 -0.21 4.43
C PRO A 236 20.63 -0.10 3.54
N ASP A 237 21.83 -0.18 4.14
CA ASP A 237 23.12 -0.14 3.45
C ASP A 237 23.41 -1.41 2.62
N ALA A 238 22.79 -2.55 2.95
CA ALA A 238 22.83 -3.74 2.10
C ALA A 238 21.99 -3.57 0.83
N LEU A 239 20.97 -2.69 0.86
CA LEU A 239 20.12 -2.37 -0.30
C LEU A 239 20.62 -1.15 -1.07
N ARG A 240 21.39 -0.27 -0.42
CA ARG A 240 21.85 1.00 -0.96
C ARG A 240 23.29 1.29 -0.53
N GLN A 241 24.24 1.08 -1.44
CA GLN A 241 25.68 1.14 -1.15
C GLN A 241 26.21 2.54 -0.80
N ASP A 242 25.54 3.62 -1.20
CA ASP A 242 25.92 5.01 -0.87
C ASP A 242 25.44 5.46 0.53
N LEU A 243 24.74 4.59 1.27
CA LEU A 243 24.18 4.91 2.58
C LEU A 243 25.23 4.76 3.69
N PRO A 244 25.49 5.80 4.51
CA PRO A 244 26.45 5.70 5.61
C PRO A 244 26.03 4.62 6.63
N PRO A 245 26.94 3.73 7.07
CA PRO A 245 26.60 2.66 8.03
C PRO A 245 25.94 3.17 9.31
N SER A 246 26.39 4.31 9.85
CA SER A 246 25.80 4.92 11.04
C SER A 246 24.36 5.42 10.86
N LEU A 247 23.95 5.76 9.63
CA LEU A 247 22.56 6.05 9.29
C LEU A 247 21.73 4.76 9.18
N SER A 248 22.31 3.70 8.60
CA SER A 248 21.70 2.36 8.56
C SER A 248 21.40 1.85 9.97
N GLU A 249 22.38 1.95 10.87
CA GLU A 249 22.26 1.60 12.28
C GLU A 249 21.18 2.40 13.01
N LEU A 250 21.08 3.72 12.74
CA LEU A 250 20.00 4.54 13.31
C LEU A 250 18.62 4.04 12.87
N VAL A 251 18.44 3.72 11.58
CA VAL A 251 17.18 3.20 11.06
C VAL A 251 16.84 1.85 11.69
N LEU A 252 17.81 0.94 11.81
CA LEU A 252 17.62 -0.34 12.46
C LEU A 252 17.28 -0.18 13.95
N GLN A 253 17.91 0.77 14.64
CA GLN A 253 17.62 1.07 16.04
C GLN A 253 16.20 1.61 16.23
N LEU A 254 15.70 2.46 15.31
CA LEU A 254 14.30 2.90 15.32
C LEU A 254 13.34 1.72 15.13
N LEU A 255 13.72 0.73 14.31
CA LEU A 255 12.94 -0.47 14.00
C LEU A 255 13.15 -1.62 15.02
N ALA A 256 13.83 -1.37 16.13
CA ALA A 256 13.99 -2.36 17.21
C ALA A 256 12.62 -2.77 17.76
N LYS A 257 12.44 -4.07 17.99
CA LYS A 257 11.14 -4.62 18.43
C LYS A 257 10.76 -4.13 19.81
N GLU A 258 11.72 -4.17 20.73
CA GLU A 258 11.57 -3.67 22.09
C GLU A 258 11.66 -2.13 22.14
N PRO A 259 10.62 -1.43 22.65
CA PRO A 259 10.62 0.03 22.74
C PRO A 259 11.84 0.63 23.45
N ALA A 260 12.37 -0.06 24.47
CA ALA A 260 13.53 0.38 25.25
C ALA A 260 14.86 0.34 24.49
N GLN A 261 14.94 -0.37 23.36
CA GLN A 261 16.14 -0.43 22.51
C GLN A 261 16.17 0.70 21.47
N ARG A 262 15.06 1.42 21.29
CA ARG A 262 14.94 2.54 20.37
C ARG A 262 15.60 3.80 20.96
N PRO A 263 15.90 4.82 20.14
CA PRO A 263 16.42 6.10 20.64
C PRO A 263 15.51 6.73 21.70
N ALA A 264 16.11 7.46 22.65
CA ALA A 264 15.41 7.95 23.84
C ALA A 264 14.30 8.98 23.53
N SER A 265 14.45 9.78 22.47
CA SER A 265 13.50 10.83 22.08
C SER A 265 13.58 11.14 20.58
N ALA A 266 12.56 11.83 20.06
CA ALA A 266 12.58 12.34 18.70
C ALA A 266 13.71 13.37 18.50
N GLU A 267 14.02 14.18 19.51
CA GLU A 267 15.15 15.12 19.45
C GLU A 267 16.51 14.39 19.31
N ALA A 268 16.73 13.30 20.05
CA ALA A 268 17.96 12.51 19.91
C ALA A 268 18.12 11.91 18.50
N VAL A 269 17.01 11.56 17.85
CA VAL A 269 17.01 11.11 16.46
C VAL A 269 17.31 12.26 15.52
N ARG A 270 16.67 13.42 15.74
CA ARG A 270 16.89 14.65 14.96
C ARG A 270 18.37 15.05 14.97
N GLU A 271 19.01 15.11 16.13
CA GLU A 271 20.43 15.46 16.27
C GLU A 271 21.32 14.53 15.43
N ARG A 272 21.05 13.23 15.46
CA ARG A 272 21.79 12.25 14.63
C ARG A 272 21.52 12.43 13.14
N LEU A 273 20.30 12.77 12.73
CA LEU A 273 19.96 13.01 11.33
C LEU A 273 20.61 14.28 10.78
N LEU A 274 20.79 15.33 11.60
CA LEU A 274 21.44 16.57 11.20
C LEU A 274 22.89 16.35 10.72
N ALA A 275 23.58 15.31 11.20
CA ALA A 275 24.92 14.96 10.72
C ALA A 275 24.95 14.55 9.22
N PHE A 276 23.81 14.18 8.65
CA PHE A 276 23.69 13.69 7.27
C PHE A 276 23.04 14.70 6.32
N THR A 277 22.65 15.89 6.78
CA THR A 277 21.93 16.87 5.94
C THR A 277 22.81 17.58 4.91
N GLY A 278 24.13 17.47 5.04
CA GLY A 278 25.13 18.21 4.26
C GLY A 278 25.20 19.68 4.69
N ALA A 279 26.41 20.24 4.79
CA ALA A 279 26.58 21.69 4.88
C ALA A 279 26.34 22.33 3.50
N PRO A 280 25.80 23.56 3.41
CA PRO A 280 25.89 24.34 2.18
C PRO A 280 27.36 24.71 1.97
N GLY A 281 28.05 23.93 1.11
CA GLY A 281 29.42 24.19 0.70
C GLY A 281 30.48 23.31 1.36
N ALA A 282 30.73 22.14 0.78
CA ALA A 282 32.06 21.53 0.70
C ALA A 282 32.08 20.54 -0.49
N PRO A 283 33.20 20.41 -1.21
CA PRO A 283 33.21 20.18 -2.65
C PRO A 283 33.15 18.70 -3.01
N LEU A 284 32.31 18.35 -3.98
CA LEU A 284 32.50 17.16 -4.79
C LEU A 284 33.38 17.56 -5.97
N ASP A 285 34.62 17.06 -5.99
CA ASP A 285 35.51 17.13 -7.14
C ASP A 285 34.83 16.56 -8.39
N ALA A 286 34.44 17.46 -9.29
CA ALA A 286 34.28 17.18 -10.72
C ALA A 286 34.42 18.50 -11.50
N PRO A 287 35.12 18.49 -12.65
CA PRO A 287 35.67 19.70 -13.25
C PRO A 287 34.59 20.61 -13.83
N ALA A 288 34.84 21.91 -13.71
CA ALA A 288 33.99 22.98 -14.20
C ALA A 288 33.61 22.80 -15.68
N ARG A 289 32.36 23.16 -16.02
CA ARG A 289 31.99 23.52 -17.39
C ARG A 289 31.26 24.85 -17.46
N PRO A 290 31.49 25.60 -18.55
CA PRO A 290 31.18 27.01 -18.66
C PRO A 290 29.69 27.25 -18.93
N THR A 291 29.24 28.42 -18.50
CA THR A 291 27.98 29.04 -18.87
C THR A 291 27.95 29.36 -20.37
N GLY A 292 26.87 29.00 -21.06
CA GLY A 292 26.64 29.46 -22.43
C GLY A 292 25.56 28.73 -23.23
N ALA A 293 24.45 29.46 -23.47
CA ALA A 293 23.53 29.40 -24.60
C ALA A 293 22.55 28.21 -24.78
N ARG A 294 21.28 28.58 -25.03
CA ARG A 294 20.15 27.71 -25.40
C ARG A 294 20.41 27.02 -26.75
N GLY A 295 20.32 25.68 -26.75
CA GLY A 295 20.36 24.77 -27.91
C GLY A 295 19.64 23.45 -27.55
N PRO A 296 19.36 22.55 -28.51
CA PRO A 296 18.29 21.54 -28.42
C PRO A 296 18.48 20.52 -27.29
N VAL A 297 17.36 20.10 -26.69
CA VAL A 297 17.23 19.25 -25.49
C VAL A 297 18.16 18.04 -25.53
N GLY A 298 19.22 18.07 -24.72
CA GLY A 298 20.25 17.02 -24.67
C GLY A 298 19.78 15.69 -24.03
N PRO A 299 20.57 14.60 -24.16
CA PRO A 299 20.19 13.25 -23.71
C PRO A 299 19.80 13.15 -22.23
N ARG A 300 20.42 13.97 -21.36
CA ARG A 300 20.09 14.04 -19.92
C ARG A 300 18.74 14.69 -19.64
N GLN A 301 18.35 15.66 -20.47
CA GLN A 301 17.11 16.40 -20.32
C GLN A 301 15.91 15.61 -20.91
N ARG A 302 16.14 14.82 -21.96
CA ARG A 302 15.18 13.80 -22.43
C ARG A 302 14.94 12.70 -21.40
N ARG A 303 16.01 12.18 -20.77
CA ARG A 303 15.89 11.18 -19.67
C ARG A 303 15.01 11.68 -18.52
N ARG A 304 15.27 12.91 -18.03
CA ARG A 304 14.45 13.52 -16.97
C ARG A 304 13.00 13.76 -17.37
N GLY A 305 12.74 14.14 -18.62
CA GLY A 305 11.38 14.31 -19.14
C GLY A 305 10.62 12.98 -19.20
N LEU A 306 11.27 11.94 -19.71
CA LEU A 306 10.74 10.58 -19.76
C LEU A 306 10.43 10.05 -18.35
N GLU A 307 11.35 10.20 -17.40
CA GLU A 307 11.16 9.78 -16.00
C GLU A 307 9.95 10.47 -15.36
N ARG A 308 9.81 11.79 -15.53
CA ARG A 308 8.65 12.55 -15.05
C ARG A 308 7.33 12.03 -15.63
N ASN A 309 7.28 11.76 -16.93
CA ASN A 309 6.06 11.31 -17.59
C ASN A 309 5.69 9.86 -17.18
N LEU A 310 6.69 9.00 -16.91
CA LEU A 310 6.49 7.65 -16.36
C LEU A 310 5.93 7.69 -14.94
N ASP A 311 6.30 8.71 -14.15
CA ASP A 311 5.78 8.95 -12.79
C ASP A 311 4.35 9.48 -12.82
N GLU A 312 4.05 10.39 -13.75
CA GLU A 312 2.68 10.88 -13.97
C GLU A 312 1.74 9.74 -14.38
N ALA A 313 2.18 8.82 -15.24
CA ALA A 313 1.42 7.63 -15.57
C ALA A 313 1.19 6.72 -14.34
N GLN A 314 2.12 6.67 -13.38
CA GLN A 314 1.92 5.93 -12.13
C GLN A 314 0.92 6.64 -11.22
N ALA A 315 0.99 7.96 -11.09
CA ALA A 315 0.04 8.73 -10.29
C ALA A 315 -1.40 8.56 -10.81
N LEU A 316 -1.58 8.56 -12.12
CA LEU A 316 -2.87 8.25 -12.75
C LEU A 316 -3.34 6.83 -12.42
N ALA A 317 -2.45 5.84 -12.44
CA ALA A 317 -2.78 4.48 -12.06
C ALA A 317 -3.18 4.35 -10.59
N ASP A 318 -2.46 5.00 -9.68
CA ASP A 318 -2.75 4.96 -8.24
C ASP A 318 -4.07 5.67 -7.89
N ALA A 319 -4.45 6.67 -8.69
CA ALA A 319 -5.76 7.31 -8.64
C ALA A 319 -6.90 6.46 -9.26
N GLY A 320 -6.59 5.28 -9.82
CA GLY A 320 -7.56 4.40 -10.50
C GLY A 320 -7.87 4.80 -11.95
N SER A 321 -7.21 5.84 -12.48
CA SER A 321 -7.36 6.30 -13.87
C SER A 321 -6.51 5.47 -14.82
N PHE A 322 -6.77 4.16 -14.89
CA PHE A 322 -5.96 3.21 -15.64
C PHE A 322 -5.90 3.50 -17.15
N ASN A 323 -7.01 3.96 -17.76
CA ASN A 323 -7.05 4.30 -19.18
C ASN A 323 -6.16 5.51 -19.51
N ASP A 324 -6.16 6.54 -18.66
CA ASP A 324 -5.30 7.71 -18.84
C ASP A 324 -3.84 7.39 -18.60
N ALA A 325 -3.55 6.55 -17.61
CA ALA A 325 -2.22 6.04 -17.36
C ALA A 325 -1.66 5.27 -18.57
N VAL A 326 -2.45 4.38 -19.18
CA VAL A 326 -2.06 3.63 -20.39
C VAL A 326 -1.79 4.58 -21.57
N ARG A 327 -2.71 5.53 -21.82
CA ARG A 327 -2.58 6.51 -22.90
C ARG A 327 -1.32 7.38 -22.77
N LEU A 328 -0.96 7.75 -21.55
CA LEU A 328 0.25 8.50 -21.28
C LEU A 328 1.51 7.63 -21.44
N LEU A 329 1.43 6.36 -21.04
CA LEU A 329 2.59 5.47 -21.01
C LEU A 329 3.00 4.94 -22.39
N GLU A 330 2.05 4.74 -23.31
CA GLU A 330 2.31 4.25 -24.67
C GLU A 330 3.43 4.99 -25.41
N PRO A 331 3.35 6.33 -25.63
CA PRO A 331 4.40 7.06 -26.35
C PRO A 331 5.75 7.05 -25.60
N LEU A 332 5.73 6.87 -24.27
CA LEU A 332 6.93 6.83 -23.44
C LEU A 332 7.70 5.52 -23.60
N LEU A 333 7.06 4.43 -24.04
CA LEU A 333 7.76 3.17 -24.28
C LEU A 333 8.72 3.26 -25.46
N ASP A 334 8.32 3.97 -26.52
CA ASP A 334 9.16 4.22 -27.68
C ASP A 334 10.31 5.16 -27.33
N GLU A 335 10.02 6.22 -26.56
CA GLU A 335 11.06 7.10 -26.05
C GLU A 335 12.03 6.37 -25.12
N ALA A 336 11.55 5.51 -24.22
CA ALA A 336 12.38 4.68 -23.35
C ALA A 336 13.27 3.71 -24.15
N ALA A 337 12.72 3.08 -25.18
CA ALA A 337 13.49 2.22 -26.07
C ALA A 337 14.60 2.98 -26.82
N GLN A 338 14.35 4.22 -27.24
CA GLN A 338 15.36 5.07 -27.88
C GLN A 338 16.43 5.58 -26.89
N VAL A 339 16.04 5.91 -25.66
CA VAL A 339 16.89 6.56 -24.66
C VAL A 339 17.75 5.59 -23.86
N TYR A 340 17.18 4.44 -23.51
CA TYR A 340 17.82 3.42 -22.68
C TYR A 340 18.16 2.15 -23.45
N GLY A 341 17.45 1.87 -24.55
CA GLY A 341 17.53 0.61 -25.29
C GLY A 341 16.29 -0.26 -25.04
N VAL A 342 15.94 -1.09 -26.03
CA VAL A 342 14.73 -1.94 -26.02
C VAL A 342 14.72 -2.99 -24.90
N GLU A 343 15.89 -3.44 -24.47
CA GLU A 343 16.07 -4.50 -23.46
C GLU A 343 16.68 -3.96 -22.15
N HIS A 344 16.75 -2.64 -22.01
CA HIS A 344 17.24 -2.01 -20.79
C HIS A 344 16.24 -2.21 -19.63
N PRO A 345 16.69 -2.42 -18.38
CA PRO A 345 15.81 -2.68 -17.25
C PRO A 345 14.67 -1.66 -17.06
N GLN A 346 14.96 -0.36 -17.22
CA GLN A 346 13.96 0.72 -17.16
C GLN A 346 12.87 0.57 -18.24
N THR A 347 13.26 0.23 -19.48
CA THR A 347 12.33 -0.01 -20.59
C THR A 347 11.47 -1.24 -20.32
N LEU A 348 12.07 -2.33 -19.83
CA LEU A 348 11.34 -3.55 -19.48
C LEU A 348 10.37 -3.32 -18.31
N ARG A 349 10.77 -2.54 -17.30
CA ARG A 349 9.90 -2.14 -16.18
C ARG A 349 8.72 -1.29 -16.66
N ALA A 350 8.95 -0.33 -17.56
CA ALA A 350 7.90 0.48 -18.15
C ALA A 350 6.92 -0.37 -18.99
N ARG A 351 7.44 -1.32 -19.79
CA ARG A 351 6.61 -2.29 -20.54
C ARG A 351 5.78 -3.19 -19.61
N ARG A 352 6.36 -3.64 -18.50
CA ARG A 352 5.62 -4.42 -17.47
C ARG A 352 4.48 -3.61 -16.87
N ARG A 353 4.75 -2.35 -16.51
CA ARG A 353 3.75 -1.42 -15.99
C ARG A 353 2.63 -1.22 -17.02
N HIS A 354 2.98 -0.95 -18.28
CA HIS A 354 2.02 -0.78 -19.37
C HIS A 354 1.08 -1.97 -19.50
N ALA A 355 1.64 -3.18 -19.54
CA ALA A 355 0.84 -4.38 -19.69
C ALA A 355 -0.06 -4.63 -18.47
N HIS A 356 0.42 -4.37 -17.25
CA HIS A 356 -0.39 -4.48 -16.04
C HIS A 356 -1.58 -3.51 -16.06
N LEU A 357 -1.33 -2.23 -16.33
CA LEU A 357 -2.36 -1.19 -16.37
C LEU A 357 -3.36 -1.41 -17.49
N THR A 358 -2.92 -1.94 -18.63
CA THR A 358 -3.82 -2.34 -19.73
C THR A 358 -4.81 -3.41 -19.28
N GLY A 359 -4.37 -4.34 -18.43
CA GLY A 359 -5.26 -5.36 -17.84
C GLY A 359 -6.25 -4.76 -16.85
N GLU A 360 -5.80 -3.86 -15.97
CA GLU A 360 -6.67 -3.17 -15.00
C GLU A 360 -7.65 -2.21 -15.66
N ALA A 361 -7.29 -1.59 -16.79
CA ALA A 361 -8.16 -0.79 -17.63
C ALA A 361 -9.26 -1.60 -18.35
N GLY A 362 -9.26 -2.93 -18.20
CA GLY A 362 -10.29 -3.80 -18.78
C GLY A 362 -9.96 -4.36 -20.16
N ALA A 363 -8.69 -4.29 -20.60
CA ALA A 363 -8.24 -4.84 -21.88
C ALA A 363 -7.30 -6.06 -21.70
N PRO A 364 -7.77 -7.19 -21.13
CA PRO A 364 -6.93 -8.33 -20.77
C PRO A 364 -6.27 -9.02 -21.98
N GLU A 365 -6.92 -9.05 -23.15
CA GLU A 365 -6.32 -9.65 -24.36
C GLU A 365 -5.11 -8.86 -24.85
N ARG A 366 -5.23 -7.52 -24.83
CA ARG A 366 -4.13 -6.61 -25.16
C ARG A 366 -3.00 -6.73 -24.14
N ALA A 367 -3.34 -6.78 -22.85
CA ALA A 367 -2.37 -6.99 -21.77
C ALA A 367 -1.60 -8.30 -21.93
N ALA A 368 -2.28 -9.39 -22.31
CA ALA A 368 -1.66 -10.68 -22.56
C ALA A 368 -0.65 -10.60 -23.72
N ALA A 369 -1.01 -9.99 -24.85
CA ALA A 369 -0.08 -9.81 -25.98
C ALA A 369 1.19 -9.04 -25.57
N LEU A 370 1.04 -7.93 -24.83
CA LEU A 370 2.17 -7.15 -24.31
C LEU A 370 3.05 -7.98 -23.34
N LEU A 371 2.43 -8.83 -22.52
CA LEU A 371 3.15 -9.71 -21.60
C LEU A 371 3.88 -10.84 -22.32
N GLU A 372 3.34 -11.38 -23.42
CA GLU A 372 4.02 -12.39 -24.23
C GLU A 372 5.33 -11.83 -24.82
N GLU A 373 5.30 -10.61 -25.36
CA GLU A 373 6.49 -9.92 -25.85
C GLU A 373 7.49 -9.63 -24.74
N LEU A 374 7.01 -9.13 -23.59
CA LEU A 374 7.85 -8.83 -22.44
C LEU A 374 8.52 -10.09 -21.87
N VAL A 375 7.81 -11.22 -21.76
CA VAL A 375 8.37 -12.49 -21.27
C VAL A 375 9.51 -12.93 -22.18
N ARG A 376 9.35 -12.86 -23.51
CA ARG A 376 10.44 -13.19 -24.45
C ARG A 376 11.67 -12.31 -24.27
N ALA A 377 11.47 -11.02 -24.00
CA ALA A 377 12.58 -10.10 -23.72
C ALA A 377 13.25 -10.41 -22.38
N LEU A 378 12.48 -10.62 -21.31
CA LEU A 378 12.99 -10.96 -19.98
C LEU A 378 13.72 -12.31 -19.97
N ASP A 379 13.24 -13.29 -20.73
CA ASP A 379 13.92 -14.58 -20.91
C ASP A 379 15.32 -14.42 -21.53
N ARG A 380 15.47 -13.54 -22.54
CA ARG A 380 16.79 -13.27 -23.15
C ARG A 380 17.73 -12.52 -22.22
N VAL A 381 17.22 -11.53 -21.49
CA VAL A 381 18.05 -10.62 -20.68
C VAL A 381 18.41 -11.21 -19.32
N HIS A 382 17.45 -11.84 -18.66
CA HIS A 382 17.59 -12.31 -17.27
C HIS A 382 17.48 -13.83 -17.12
N GLY A 383 16.97 -14.52 -18.14
CA GLY A 383 16.70 -15.95 -18.08
C GLY A 383 15.32 -16.28 -17.49
N ARG A 384 14.91 -17.52 -17.73
CA ARG A 384 13.60 -18.08 -17.37
C ARG A 384 13.31 -18.06 -15.88
N ASP A 385 14.34 -18.31 -15.06
CA ASP A 385 14.22 -18.47 -13.60
C ASP A 385 14.24 -17.14 -12.83
N HIS A 386 14.53 -16.03 -13.51
CA HIS A 386 14.61 -14.73 -12.88
C HIS A 386 13.26 -14.32 -12.27
N PRO A 387 13.23 -13.69 -11.06
CA PRO A 387 11.99 -13.32 -10.39
C PRO A 387 11.07 -12.41 -11.22
N GLU A 388 11.64 -11.50 -12.02
CA GLU A 388 10.85 -10.61 -12.88
C GLU A 388 10.20 -11.36 -14.04
N THR A 389 10.93 -12.30 -14.66
CA THR A 389 10.43 -13.19 -15.72
C THR A 389 9.27 -14.03 -15.21
N ARG A 390 9.42 -14.65 -14.03
CA ARG A 390 8.35 -15.43 -13.38
C ARG A 390 7.13 -14.57 -13.04
N THR A 391 7.34 -13.33 -12.60
CA THR A 391 6.26 -12.38 -12.32
C THR A 391 5.51 -12.01 -13.60
N ALA A 392 6.22 -11.71 -14.69
CA ALA A 392 5.60 -11.43 -15.99
C ALA A 392 4.80 -12.63 -16.51
N ARG A 393 5.32 -13.86 -16.40
CA ARG A 393 4.60 -15.10 -16.76
C ARG A 393 3.35 -15.34 -15.92
N TYR A 394 3.38 -15.01 -14.63
CA TYR A 394 2.20 -15.07 -13.77
C TYR A 394 1.10 -14.12 -14.25
N HIS A 395 1.45 -12.87 -14.54
CA HIS A 395 0.50 -11.88 -15.05
C HIS A 395 0.02 -12.22 -16.46
N LEU A 396 0.87 -12.84 -17.28
CA LEU A 396 0.52 -13.33 -18.61
C LEU A 396 -0.60 -14.36 -18.49
N ALA A 397 -0.42 -15.40 -17.67
CA ALA A 397 -1.45 -16.40 -17.43
C ALA A 397 -2.77 -15.78 -16.93
N ALA A 398 -2.69 -14.85 -15.98
CA ALA A 398 -3.87 -14.19 -15.42
C ALA A 398 -4.66 -13.41 -16.47
N ASN A 399 -3.99 -12.62 -17.32
CA ASN A 399 -4.66 -11.84 -18.36
C ASN A 399 -5.15 -12.72 -19.51
N THR A 400 -4.40 -13.75 -19.92
CA THR A 400 -4.85 -14.76 -20.88
C THR A 400 -6.14 -15.44 -20.43
N GLY A 401 -6.26 -15.76 -19.13
CA GLY A 401 -7.47 -16.32 -18.56
C GLY A 401 -8.64 -15.32 -18.54
N ARG A 402 -8.39 -14.07 -18.13
CA ARG A 402 -9.39 -12.97 -18.16
C ARG A 402 -9.88 -12.65 -19.57
N ALA A 403 -9.06 -12.87 -20.59
CA ALA A 403 -9.43 -12.74 -21.99
C ALA A 403 -10.25 -13.94 -22.53
N GLY A 404 -10.55 -14.93 -21.69
CA GLY A 404 -11.35 -16.11 -22.06
C GLY A 404 -10.53 -17.27 -22.63
N ARG A 405 -9.21 -17.12 -22.85
CA ARG A 405 -8.32 -18.18 -23.34
C ARG A 405 -7.87 -19.12 -22.21
N ARG A 406 -8.85 -19.72 -21.51
CA ARG A 406 -8.67 -20.52 -20.29
C ARG A 406 -7.69 -21.69 -20.43
N ALA A 407 -7.80 -22.49 -21.49
CA ALA A 407 -6.88 -23.61 -21.74
C ALA A 407 -5.43 -23.14 -21.98
N ALA A 408 -5.23 -21.98 -22.60
CA ALA A 408 -3.89 -21.40 -22.77
C ALA A 408 -3.33 -20.90 -21.43
N ALA A 409 -4.15 -20.23 -20.62
CA ALA A 409 -3.76 -19.80 -19.28
C ALA A 409 -3.34 -20.98 -18.38
N ALA A 410 -4.08 -22.08 -18.42
CA ALA A 410 -3.75 -23.30 -17.69
C ALA A 410 -2.38 -23.87 -18.08
N ARG A 411 -2.06 -23.91 -19.38
CA ARG A 411 -0.73 -24.35 -19.86
C ARG A 411 0.40 -23.43 -19.37
N ILE A 412 0.22 -22.12 -19.48
CA ILE A 412 1.23 -21.15 -19.01
C ILE A 412 1.46 -21.30 -17.50
N ARG A 413 0.40 -21.52 -16.71
CA ARG A 413 0.53 -21.78 -15.26
C ARG A 413 1.26 -23.08 -14.96
N GLN A 414 0.95 -24.14 -15.71
CA GLN A 414 1.63 -25.43 -15.57
C GLN A 414 3.13 -25.29 -15.82
N GLU A 415 3.52 -24.64 -16.92
CA GLU A 415 4.94 -24.40 -17.24
C GLU A 415 5.65 -23.49 -16.23
N LEU A 416 4.91 -22.58 -15.57
CA LEU A 416 5.44 -21.71 -14.52
C LEU A 416 5.53 -22.45 -13.18
N LEU A 417 4.74 -23.50 -12.97
CA LEU A 417 4.66 -24.21 -11.70
C LEU A 417 5.99 -24.88 -11.36
N ASP A 418 6.62 -25.52 -12.33
CA ASP A 418 7.93 -26.18 -12.16
C ASP A 418 8.98 -25.17 -11.67
N ASP A 419 9.04 -24.01 -12.31
CA ASP A 419 9.98 -22.93 -11.96
C ASP A 419 9.68 -22.31 -10.59
N LEU A 420 8.39 -22.26 -10.19
CA LEU A 420 7.99 -21.81 -8.85
C LEU A 420 8.32 -22.84 -7.77
N VAL A 421 8.13 -24.14 -8.05
CA VAL A 421 8.47 -25.23 -7.12
C VAL A 421 9.98 -25.29 -6.92
N ALA A 422 10.77 -25.19 -7.99
CA ALA A 422 12.23 -25.17 -7.90
C ALA A 422 12.74 -24.01 -7.02
N ALA A 423 12.12 -22.83 -7.14
CA ALA A 423 12.60 -21.65 -6.44
C ALA A 423 12.07 -21.46 -5.01
N TYR A 424 10.85 -21.94 -4.71
CA TYR A 424 10.19 -21.66 -3.43
C TYR A 424 9.76 -22.91 -2.67
N GLY A 425 9.92 -24.09 -3.27
CA GLY A 425 9.45 -25.36 -2.73
C GLY A 425 7.94 -25.58 -2.93
N PRO A 426 7.49 -26.86 -2.95
CA PRO A 426 6.11 -27.22 -3.30
C PRO A 426 5.06 -26.75 -2.28
N SER A 427 5.48 -26.44 -1.05
CA SER A 427 4.60 -25.95 0.02
C SER A 427 4.58 -24.42 0.14
N SER A 428 5.19 -23.66 -0.78
CA SER A 428 5.11 -22.19 -0.75
C SER A 428 3.71 -21.70 -1.12
N ASN A 429 3.21 -20.67 -0.43
CA ASN A 429 1.94 -20.01 -0.76
C ASN A 429 1.88 -19.59 -2.24
N LYS A 430 3.01 -19.17 -2.84
CA LYS A 430 3.07 -18.80 -4.27
C LYS A 430 2.75 -19.97 -5.19
N VAL A 431 3.25 -21.17 -4.85
CA VAL A 431 3.00 -22.41 -5.58
C VAL A 431 1.55 -22.86 -5.40
N LEU A 432 1.06 -22.86 -4.17
CA LEU A 432 -0.31 -23.29 -3.86
C LEU A 432 -1.37 -22.40 -4.52
N ILE A 433 -1.18 -21.08 -4.48
CA ILE A 433 -2.06 -20.12 -5.17
C ILE A 433 -1.99 -20.32 -6.69
N ASN A 434 -0.81 -20.60 -7.26
CA ASN A 434 -0.69 -20.87 -8.69
C ASN A 434 -1.45 -22.15 -9.09
N ARG A 435 -1.31 -23.24 -8.31
CA ARG A 435 -2.07 -24.48 -8.49
C ARG A 435 -3.59 -24.26 -8.40
N LEU A 436 -4.05 -23.41 -7.48
CA LEU A 436 -5.47 -23.04 -7.37
C LEU A 436 -5.97 -22.40 -8.67
N TYR A 437 -5.28 -21.37 -9.17
CA TYR A 437 -5.68 -20.70 -10.40
C TYR A 437 -5.48 -21.55 -11.66
N GLN A 438 -4.52 -22.46 -11.67
CA GLN A 438 -4.39 -23.47 -12.72
C GLN A 438 -5.63 -24.36 -12.76
N ALA A 439 -6.05 -24.91 -11.62
CA ALA A 439 -7.25 -25.75 -11.57
C ALA A 439 -8.52 -24.95 -11.91
N PHE A 440 -8.58 -23.67 -11.52
CA PHE A 440 -9.65 -22.77 -11.94
C PHE A 440 -9.68 -22.61 -13.47
N ASP A 441 -8.55 -22.30 -14.11
CA ASP A 441 -8.47 -22.12 -15.57
C ASP A 441 -8.79 -23.43 -16.33
N VAL A 442 -8.40 -24.61 -15.81
CA VAL A 442 -8.80 -25.93 -16.35
C VAL A 442 -10.31 -26.17 -16.22
N GLY A 443 -10.91 -25.77 -15.10
CA GLY A 443 -12.35 -25.92 -14.90
C GLY A 443 -13.14 -25.03 -15.86
N GLU A 444 -12.72 -23.78 -16.00
CA GLU A 444 -13.36 -22.80 -16.88
C GLU A 444 -13.11 -23.08 -18.38
N SER A 445 -12.14 -23.93 -18.75
CA SER A 445 -12.02 -24.45 -20.11
C SER A 445 -12.98 -25.61 -20.41
N GLY A 446 -13.76 -26.05 -19.42
CA GLY A 446 -14.76 -27.13 -19.54
C GLY A 446 -14.27 -28.49 -19.03
N GLU A 447 -13.00 -28.61 -18.62
CA GLU A 447 -12.41 -29.87 -18.14
C GLU A 447 -12.67 -30.05 -16.63
N HIS A 448 -13.95 -29.97 -16.23
CA HIS A 448 -14.37 -29.95 -14.83
C HIS A 448 -13.87 -31.16 -14.01
N GLY A 449 -13.79 -32.34 -14.64
CA GLY A 449 -13.28 -33.56 -14.00
C GLY A 449 -11.81 -33.44 -13.61
N GLN A 450 -10.97 -32.93 -14.53
CA GLN A 450 -9.56 -32.70 -14.28
C GLN A 450 -9.35 -31.60 -13.22
N ALA A 451 -10.11 -30.51 -13.32
CA ALA A 451 -10.08 -29.42 -12.34
C ALA A 451 -10.43 -29.91 -10.92
N ALA A 452 -11.46 -30.75 -10.78
CA ALA A 452 -11.83 -31.37 -9.51
C ALA A 452 -10.71 -32.26 -8.96
N THR A 453 -10.05 -33.05 -9.80
CA THR A 453 -8.88 -33.87 -9.40
C THR A 453 -7.73 -33.01 -8.89
N LEU A 454 -7.38 -31.94 -9.62
CA LEU A 454 -6.33 -31.01 -9.20
C LEU A 454 -6.65 -30.36 -7.85
N LEU A 455 -7.89 -29.93 -7.65
CA LEU A 455 -8.33 -29.30 -6.40
C LEU A 455 -8.41 -30.30 -5.24
N ALA A 456 -8.84 -31.54 -5.48
CA ALA A 456 -8.87 -32.59 -4.46
C ALA A 456 -7.47 -32.89 -3.93
N ALA A 457 -6.45 -32.88 -4.79
CA ALA A 457 -5.04 -33.01 -4.39
C ALA A 457 -4.49 -31.75 -3.71
N LEU A 458 -4.99 -30.56 -4.06
CA LEU A 458 -4.50 -29.27 -3.56
C LEU A 458 -5.06 -28.88 -2.18
N VAL A 459 -6.35 -29.14 -1.92
CA VAL A 459 -7.03 -28.70 -0.69
C VAL A 459 -6.34 -29.19 0.60
N PRO A 460 -5.84 -30.44 0.71
CA PRO A 460 -5.09 -30.88 1.88
C PRO A 460 -3.79 -30.08 2.10
N ASP A 461 -3.05 -29.81 1.04
CA ASP A 461 -1.82 -29.00 1.10
C ASP A 461 -2.13 -27.57 1.56
N MET A 462 -3.15 -26.93 0.99
CA MET A 462 -3.58 -25.58 1.39
C MET A 462 -4.08 -25.55 2.84
N SER A 463 -4.81 -26.58 3.27
CA SER A 463 -5.28 -26.68 4.65
C SER A 463 -4.14 -26.81 5.65
N ARG A 464 -3.08 -27.56 5.30
CA ARG A 464 -1.88 -27.74 6.13
C ARG A 464 -1.01 -26.49 6.19
N VAL A 465 -0.80 -25.82 5.06
CA VAL A 465 0.14 -24.69 4.96
C VAL A 465 -0.51 -23.35 5.30
N MET A 466 -1.68 -23.07 4.73
CA MET A 466 -2.37 -21.79 4.86
C MET A 466 -3.46 -21.81 5.94
N GLY A 467 -3.85 -23.01 6.39
CA GLY A 467 -4.95 -23.24 7.31
C GLY A 467 -6.25 -23.59 6.57
N ALA A 468 -7.06 -24.45 7.19
CA ALA A 468 -8.34 -24.92 6.65
C ALA A 468 -9.38 -23.79 6.43
N TYR A 469 -9.19 -22.67 7.12
CA TYR A 469 -10.07 -21.51 7.14
C TYR A 469 -9.50 -20.29 6.39
N SER A 470 -8.35 -20.43 5.72
CA SER A 470 -7.81 -19.33 4.92
C SER A 470 -8.75 -19.01 3.74
N PRO A 471 -8.90 -17.73 3.33
CA PRO A 471 -9.75 -17.37 2.21
C PRO A 471 -9.46 -18.15 0.92
N ASP A 472 -8.18 -18.41 0.64
CA ASP A 472 -7.74 -19.18 -0.53
C ASP A 472 -8.10 -20.66 -0.40
N THR A 473 -7.94 -21.25 0.80
CA THR A 473 -8.35 -22.65 1.06
C THR A 473 -9.86 -22.81 0.90
N LEU A 474 -10.65 -21.85 1.39
CA LEU A 474 -12.11 -21.86 1.24
C LEU A 474 -12.53 -21.68 -0.23
N THR A 475 -11.81 -20.84 -0.98
CA THR A 475 -12.01 -20.69 -2.44
C THR A 475 -11.70 -21.98 -3.18
N ALA A 476 -10.61 -22.66 -2.85
CA ALA A 476 -10.26 -23.95 -3.42
C ALA A 476 -11.34 -25.02 -3.14
N ARG A 477 -11.85 -25.07 -1.90
CA ARG A 477 -12.95 -25.97 -1.51
C ARG A 477 -14.26 -25.65 -2.24
N HIS A 478 -14.55 -24.36 -2.45
CA HIS A 478 -15.69 -23.93 -3.25
C HIS A 478 -15.59 -24.42 -4.70
N TYR A 479 -14.44 -24.22 -5.35
CA TYR A 479 -14.21 -24.69 -6.72
C TYR A 479 -14.20 -26.23 -6.80
N LEU A 480 -13.65 -26.92 -5.80
CA LEU A 480 -13.69 -28.38 -5.74
C LEU A 480 -15.14 -28.88 -5.76
N ALA A 481 -16.00 -28.29 -4.93
CA ALA A 481 -17.41 -28.65 -4.88
C ALA A 481 -18.13 -28.30 -6.21
N ALA A 482 -17.88 -27.11 -6.76
CA ALA A 482 -18.49 -26.66 -8.01
C ALA A 482 -18.12 -27.58 -9.20
N TYR A 483 -16.83 -27.81 -9.42
CA TYR A 483 -16.34 -28.60 -10.56
C TYR A 483 -16.62 -30.08 -10.39
N THR A 484 -16.68 -30.61 -9.15
CA THR A 484 -17.18 -31.97 -8.90
C THR A 484 -18.62 -32.13 -9.40
N GLY A 485 -19.48 -31.14 -9.10
CA GLY A 485 -20.87 -31.15 -9.58
C GLY A 485 -20.97 -31.03 -11.10
N LEU A 486 -20.21 -30.10 -11.70
CA LEU A 486 -20.18 -29.88 -13.15
C LEU A 486 -19.56 -31.07 -13.92
N ALA A 487 -18.72 -31.87 -13.27
CA ALA A 487 -18.21 -33.14 -13.79
C ALA A 487 -19.22 -34.30 -13.69
N GLY A 488 -20.49 -34.03 -13.35
CA GLY A 488 -21.54 -35.04 -13.29
C GLY A 488 -21.64 -35.78 -11.96
N ARG A 489 -21.03 -35.27 -10.87
CA ARG A 489 -21.09 -35.87 -9.53
C ARG A 489 -21.83 -34.97 -8.52
N PRO A 490 -23.14 -34.71 -8.71
CA PRO A 490 -23.89 -33.74 -7.90
C PRO A 490 -24.04 -34.17 -6.43
N VAL A 491 -24.14 -35.47 -6.14
CA VAL A 491 -24.24 -35.98 -4.76
C VAL A 491 -22.97 -35.67 -3.97
N GLU A 492 -21.81 -35.85 -4.60
CA GLU A 492 -20.51 -35.52 -3.99
C GLU A 492 -20.35 -34.00 -3.82
N ALA A 493 -20.79 -33.20 -4.80
CA ALA A 493 -20.81 -31.75 -4.70
C ALA A 493 -21.67 -31.25 -3.53
N VAL A 494 -22.87 -31.82 -3.34
CA VAL A 494 -23.74 -31.51 -2.19
C VAL A 494 -23.03 -31.81 -0.87
N ARG A 495 -22.36 -32.96 -0.75
CA ARG A 495 -21.58 -33.30 0.45
C ARG A 495 -20.49 -32.25 0.72
N LEU A 496 -19.68 -31.93 -0.28
CA LEU A 496 -18.60 -30.94 -0.17
C LEU A 496 -19.12 -29.55 0.19
N TYR A 497 -20.26 -29.13 -0.38
CA TYR A 497 -20.89 -27.85 -0.03
C TYR A 497 -21.49 -27.83 1.37
N ARG A 498 -22.01 -28.95 1.88
CA ARG A 498 -22.46 -29.06 3.28
C ARG A 498 -21.30 -28.93 4.24
N ASP A 499 -20.19 -29.61 3.97
CA ASP A 499 -18.97 -29.51 4.76
C ASP A 499 -18.45 -28.06 4.77
N LEU A 500 -18.39 -27.41 3.60
CA LEU A 500 -17.97 -26.02 3.46
C LEU A 500 -18.93 -25.05 4.16
N LEU A 501 -20.25 -25.31 4.12
CA LEU A 501 -21.26 -24.50 4.78
C LEU A 501 -21.14 -24.59 6.31
N ALA A 502 -20.92 -25.78 6.85
CA ALA A 502 -20.73 -25.98 8.29
C ALA A 502 -19.54 -25.14 8.81
N ASP A 503 -18.45 -25.11 8.06
CA ASP A 503 -17.28 -24.29 8.39
C ASP A 503 -17.58 -22.78 8.29
N HIS A 504 -18.31 -22.33 7.26
CA HIS A 504 -18.72 -20.92 7.15
C HIS A 504 -19.66 -20.48 8.28
N ILE A 505 -20.60 -21.34 8.70
CA ILE A 505 -21.47 -21.07 9.84
C ILE A 505 -20.64 -20.94 11.13
N ARG A 506 -19.67 -21.84 11.34
CA ARG A 506 -18.80 -21.80 12.53
C ARG A 506 -17.96 -20.52 12.59
N MET A 507 -17.42 -20.08 11.47
CA MET A 507 -16.52 -18.91 11.43
C MET A 507 -17.27 -17.58 11.46
N HIS A 508 -18.34 -17.44 10.68
CA HIS A 508 -18.96 -16.14 10.41
C HIS A 508 -20.38 -16.03 10.96
N GLY A 509 -20.97 -17.13 11.40
CA GLY A 509 -22.37 -17.20 11.78
C GLY A 509 -23.31 -17.54 10.61
N PRO A 510 -24.55 -17.95 10.93
CA PRO A 510 -25.52 -18.43 9.95
C PRO A 510 -26.03 -17.33 9.00
N ASP A 511 -26.02 -16.07 9.42
CA ASP A 511 -26.61 -14.94 8.70
C ASP A 511 -25.57 -14.09 7.94
N HIS A 512 -24.31 -14.50 7.95
CA HIS A 512 -23.25 -13.78 7.26
C HIS A 512 -23.40 -13.86 5.72
N PRO A 513 -23.10 -12.78 4.96
CA PRO A 513 -23.23 -12.77 3.50
C PRO A 513 -22.46 -13.91 2.79
N GLN A 514 -21.29 -14.29 3.29
CA GLN A 514 -20.53 -15.41 2.71
C GLN A 514 -21.20 -16.77 2.98
N THR A 515 -21.75 -16.98 4.18
CA THR A 515 -22.54 -18.16 4.52
C THR A 515 -23.79 -18.25 3.64
N ALA A 516 -24.48 -17.13 3.40
CA ALA A 516 -25.60 -17.05 2.45
C ALA A 516 -25.21 -17.42 1.02
N ARG A 517 -24.04 -16.98 0.52
CA ARG A 517 -23.55 -17.39 -0.81
C ARG A 517 -23.33 -18.90 -0.90
N ILE A 518 -22.75 -19.54 0.12
CA ILE A 518 -22.56 -20.99 0.13
C ILE A 518 -23.89 -21.73 0.23
N LYS A 519 -24.86 -21.26 1.04
CA LYS A 519 -26.23 -21.80 1.07
C LYS A 519 -26.89 -21.77 -0.31
N ALA A 520 -26.78 -20.66 -1.04
CA ALA A 520 -27.33 -20.54 -2.39
C ALA A 520 -26.67 -21.50 -3.39
N ARG A 521 -25.35 -21.69 -3.28
CA ARG A 521 -24.62 -22.67 -4.12
C ARG A 521 -25.01 -24.10 -3.79
N LEU A 522 -25.13 -24.45 -2.52
CA LEU A 522 -25.61 -25.76 -2.07
C LEU A 522 -27.02 -26.06 -2.61
N ALA A 523 -27.95 -25.10 -2.45
CA ALA A 523 -29.33 -25.26 -2.91
C ALA A 523 -29.45 -25.52 -4.43
N ARG A 524 -28.53 -24.96 -5.23
CA ARG A 524 -28.45 -25.23 -6.68
C ARG A 524 -28.14 -26.71 -6.99
N TRP A 525 -27.31 -27.35 -6.17
CA TRP A 525 -26.95 -28.76 -6.36
C TRP A 525 -27.95 -29.74 -5.73
N GLU A 526 -28.69 -29.31 -4.70
CA GLU A 526 -29.78 -30.09 -4.10
C GLU A 526 -31.04 -30.14 -4.98
N ARG A 527 -31.18 -29.21 -5.94
CA ARG A 527 -32.28 -29.17 -6.92
C ARG A 527 -31.74 -29.22 -8.36
N PRO A 528 -31.18 -30.34 -8.83
CA PRO A 528 -30.71 -30.44 -10.20
C PRO A 528 -31.90 -30.41 -11.18
N GLY A 529 -32.02 -29.35 -11.99
CA GLY A 529 -32.95 -29.30 -13.13
C GLY A 529 -34.19 -28.39 -13.00
N ARG A 530 -34.01 -27.10 -12.72
CA ARG A 530 -34.96 -26.06 -13.19
C ARG A 530 -34.25 -25.11 -14.13
#